data_AF-A0A7C1V1C4-F1
#
_entry.id   AF-A0A7C1V1C4-F1
#
_cell.length_a   1.000
_cell.length_b   1.000
_cell.length_c   1.000
_cell.angle_alpha   90.00
_cell.angle_beta   90.00
_cell.angle_gamma   90.00
#
_symmetry.space_group_name_H-M   'P 1'
#
loop_
_entity.id
_entity.type
_entity.pdbx_description
1 polymer ?
#
loop_
_entity_poly.entity_id
_entity_poly.type
_entity_poly.pdbx_seq_one_letter_code
_entity_poly.pdbx_strand_id
1 'polypeptide(L)' 'MKIDFREAKSIITKSNIPSIDFVINPYIGCQHGCIYCYAEFMIRFTGHKGDKWGQFLDIKTFDFDKIKPQKYVGKR' A
#
# COMPACT_ATOMS: atom_id res chain seq x y z
N MET A 1 -15.32 0.91 -11.59
CA MET A 1 -13.95 1.05 -11.05
C MET A 1 -13.80 2.42 -10.40
N LYS A 2 -13.46 2.48 -9.12
CA LYS A 2 -13.25 3.70 -8.33
C LYS A 2 -11.74 3.98 -8.21
N ILE A 3 -11.30 5.21 -8.42
CA ILE A 3 -9.91 5.62 -8.22
C ILE A 3 -9.90 6.86 -7.34
N ASP A 4 -9.25 6.77 -6.19
CA ASP A 4 -9.22 7.84 -5.19
C ASP A 4 -7.78 8.17 -4.81
N PHE A 5 -7.53 9.42 -4.43
CA PHE A 5 -6.23 9.84 -3.88
C PHE A 5 -6.33 9.92 -2.35
N ARG A 6 -5.36 9.32 -1.65
CA ARG A 6 -5.33 9.30 -0.18
C ARG A 6 -3.98 9.75 0.34
N GLU A 7 -3.97 10.76 1.21
CA GLU A 7 -2.73 11.18 1.86
C GLU A 7 -2.27 10.12 2.88
N ALA A 8 -1.04 9.64 2.71
CA ALA A 8 -0.43 8.69 3.62
C ALA A 8 0.36 9.40 4.72
N LYS A 9 0.42 8.80 5.92
CA LYS A 9 1.32 9.27 6.99
C LYS A 9 2.78 8.90 6.75
N SER A 10 3.02 7.82 6.00
CA SER A 10 4.32 7.34 5.55
C SER A 10 4.11 6.47 4.32
N ILE A 11 5.03 6.52 3.35
CA ILE A 11 5.02 5.64 2.18
C ILE A 11 5.94 4.41 2.34
N ILE A 12 6.86 4.46 3.30
CA ILE A 12 7.80 3.37 3.62
C ILE A 12 7.30 2.62 4.84
N THR A 13 7.21 1.30 4.73
CA THR A 13 6.81 0.38 5.81
C THR A 13 7.82 -0.75 5.96
N LYS A 14 8.04 -1.25 7.18
CA LYS A 14 8.80 -2.49 7.37
C LYS A 14 8.13 -3.63 6.64
N SER A 15 8.93 -4.48 6.01
CA SER A 15 8.44 -5.65 5.30
C SER A 15 8.53 -6.90 6.18
N ASN A 16 7.54 -7.77 6.02
CA ASN A 16 7.54 -9.11 6.61
C ASN A 16 7.98 -10.19 5.60
N ILE A 17 8.38 -9.79 4.39
CA ILE A 17 8.90 -10.70 3.36
C ILE A 17 10.35 -11.02 3.72
N PRO A 18 10.76 -12.30 3.74
CA PRO A 18 12.14 -12.69 3.99
C PRO A 18 13.10 -11.92 3.08
N SER A 19 14.19 -11.41 3.65
CA SER A 19 15.25 -10.66 2.96
C SER A 19 14.87 -9.26 2.45
N ILE A 20 13.68 -8.74 2.77
CA ILE A 20 13.27 -7.37 2.42
C ILE A 20 13.00 -6.59 3.71
N ASP A 21 13.81 -5.56 3.96
CA ASP A 21 13.73 -4.78 5.19
C ASP A 21 12.56 -3.79 5.18
N PHE A 22 12.36 -3.12 4.04
CA PHE A 22 11.31 -2.11 3.85
C PHE A 22 10.69 -2.20 2.46
N VAL A 23 9.44 -1.79 2.35
CA VAL A 23 8.71 -1.67 1.09
C VAL A 23 8.10 -0.29 0.95
N ILE A 24 7.98 0.16 -0.29
CA ILE A 24 7.18 1.32 -0.67
C ILE A 24 5.90 0.77 -1.28
N ASN A 25 4.74 1.11 -0.69
CA ASN A 25 3.45 0.70 -1.23
C ASN A 25 2.63 1.92 -1.66
N PRO A 26 2.71 2.33 -2.93
CA PRO A 26 2.04 3.53 -3.44
C PRO A 26 0.55 3.34 -3.68
N TYR A 27 0.04 2.10 -3.64
CA TYR A 27 -1.35 1.79 -3.97
C TYR A 27 -2.04 0.95 -2.90
N ILE A 28 -3.36 1.06 -2.82
CA ILE A 28 -4.20 0.09 -2.13
C ILE A 28 -5.31 -0.31 -3.09
N GLY A 29 -5.58 -1.61 -3.24
CA GLY A 29 -6.51 -2.12 -4.24
C GLY A 29 -5.81 -2.54 -5.53
N CYS A 30 -6.60 -2.84 -6.56
CA CYS A 30 -6.14 -3.37 -7.83
C CYS A 30 -7.24 -3.16 -8.88
N GLN A 31 -6.87 -3.07 -10.15
CA GLN A 31 -7.81 -2.98 -11.29
C GLN A 31 -8.06 -4.34 -11.98
N HIS A 32 -7.26 -5.36 -11.68
CA HIS A 32 -7.36 -6.68 -12.35
C HIS A 32 -8.35 -7.63 -11.66
N GLY A 33 -8.37 -7.68 -10.32
CA GLY A 33 -9.29 -8.55 -9.58
C GLY A 33 -9.01 -10.06 -9.75
N CYS A 34 -7.75 -10.49 -9.74
CA CYS A 34 -7.41 -11.91 -9.90
C CYS A 34 -8.02 -12.78 -8.79
N ILE A 35 -8.62 -13.91 -9.17
CA ILE A 35 -9.28 -14.85 -8.23
C ILE A 35 -8.34 -15.48 -7.19
N TYR A 36 -7.03 -15.45 -7.45
CA TYR A 36 -5.98 -16.00 -6.60
C TYR A 36 -5.16 -14.89 -5.90
N CYS A 37 -5.65 -13.64 -5.91
CA CYS A 37 -4.88 -12.53 -5.39
C CYS A 37 -4.74 -12.62 -3.87
N TYR A 38 -3.52 -12.86 -3.39
CA TYR A 38 -3.23 -12.91 -1.96
C TYR A 38 -3.53 -11.60 -1.23
N ALA A 39 -3.65 -10.46 -1.94
CA ALA A 39 -3.86 -9.14 -1.35
C ALA A 39 -5.34 -8.77 -1.18
N GLU A 40 -6.29 -9.59 -1.67
CA GLU A 40 -7.73 -9.29 -1.58
C GLU A 40 -8.21 -9.03 -0.14
N PHE A 41 -7.65 -9.75 0.84
CA PHE A 41 -8.03 -9.57 2.24
C PHE A 41 -7.80 -8.15 2.78
N MET A 42 -6.97 -7.33 2.10
CA MET A 42 -6.69 -5.94 2.49
C MET A 42 -7.95 -5.06 2.53
N ILE A 43 -9.02 -5.46 1.83
CA ILE A 43 -10.34 -4.81 1.90
C ILE A 43 -10.80 -4.59 3.36
N ARG A 44 -10.47 -5.54 4.26
CA ARG A 44 -10.87 -5.51 5.68
C ARG A 44 -10.26 -4.34 6.47
N PHE A 45 -9.14 -3.79 6.01
CA PHE A 45 -8.33 -2.82 6.76
C PHE A 45 -8.24 -1.44 6.09
N THR A 46 -8.87 -1.27 4.92
CA THR A 46 -8.61 -0.13 4.03
C THR A 46 -9.82 0.75 3.79
N GLY A 47 -10.90 0.55 4.56
CA GLY A 47 -12.14 1.33 4.42
C GLY A 47 -13.00 0.91 3.22
N HIS A 48 -12.65 -0.17 2.54
CA HIS A 48 -13.35 -0.68 1.35
C HIS A 48 -14.34 -1.81 1.67
N LYS A 49 -14.82 -1.91 2.91
CA LYS A 49 -15.79 -2.96 3.30
C LYS A 49 -17.04 -2.86 2.42
N GLY A 50 -17.29 -3.90 1.63
CA GLY A 50 -18.41 -3.96 0.68
C GLY A 50 -18.03 -3.67 -0.78
N ASP A 51 -16.85 -3.11 -1.04
CA ASP A 51 -16.30 -3.07 -2.39
C ASP A 51 -15.78 -4.45 -2.83
N LYS A 52 -15.75 -4.70 -4.14
CA LYS A 52 -15.18 -5.91 -4.75
C LYS A 52 -13.71 -5.70 -5.11
N TRP A 53 -12.85 -6.68 -4.86
CA TRP A 53 -11.46 -6.64 -5.31
C TRP A 53 -11.40 -6.51 -6.83
N GLY A 54 -10.47 -5.70 -7.35
CA GLY A 54 -10.44 -5.36 -8.77
C GLY A 54 -11.30 -4.15 -9.16
N GLN A 55 -12.14 -3.61 -8.26
CA GLN A 55 -13.05 -2.50 -8.58
C GLN A 55 -12.67 -1.17 -7.92
N PHE A 56 -11.55 -1.12 -7.19
CA PHE A 56 -11.03 0.11 -6.58
C PHE A 56 -9.50 0.16 -6.61
N LEU A 57 -8.96 1.38 -6.70
CA LEU A 57 -7.55 1.67 -6.56
C LEU A 57 -7.36 3.01 -5.84
N ASP A 58 -6.88 2.98 -4.60
CA ASP A 58 -6.40 4.17 -3.92
C ASP A 58 -4.94 4.45 -4.32
N ILE A 59 -4.68 5.66 -4.76
CA ILE A 59 -3.34 6.20 -5.02
C ILE A 59 -2.90 6.97 -3.79
N LYS A 60 -1.82 6.53 -3.15
CA LYS A 60 -1.28 7.24 -1.99
C LYS A 60 -0.48 8.45 -2.41
N THR A 61 -0.86 9.61 -1.89
CA THR A 61 -0.07 10.83 -1.97
C THR A 61 0.77 10.97 -0.72
N PHE A 62 2.01 11.42 -0.87
CA PHE A 62 2.93 11.65 0.23
C PHE A 62 3.89 12.76 -0.14
N ASP A 63 4.16 13.66 0.81
CA ASP A 63 5.18 14.68 0.68
C ASP A 63 6.57 14.07 0.88
N PHE A 64 7.32 13.93 -0.21
CA PHE A 64 8.63 13.27 -0.21
C PHE A 64 9.69 14.00 0.62
N ASP A 65 9.53 15.30 0.87
CA ASP A 65 10.44 16.06 1.72
C ASP A 65 10.37 15.61 3.19
N LYS A 66 9.28 14.94 3.59
CA LYS A 66 9.14 14.32 4.92
C LYS A 66 9.92 13.02 5.07
N ILE A 67 10.46 12.44 3.99
CA ILE A 67 11.31 11.24 4.07
C ILE A 67 12.64 11.61 4.73
N LYS A 68 13.04 10.84 5.75
CA LYS A 68 14.34 10.97 6.42
C LYS A 68 15.19 9.73 6.14
N PRO A 69 15.99 9.69 5.05
CA PRO A 69 16.70 8.49 4.60
C PRO A 69 17.58 7.85 5.69
N GLN A 70 18.15 8.67 6.57
CA GLN A 70 19.01 8.25 7.68
C GLN A 70 18.29 7.28 8.63
N LYS A 71 16.94 7.30 8.68
CA LYS A 71 16.17 6.35 9.51
C LYS A 71 16.24 4.91 9.03
N TYR A 72 16.65 4.66 7.78
CA TYR A 72 16.63 3.35 7.13
C TYR A 72 18.02 2.77 6.87
N VAL A 73 19.07 3.59 6.95
CA VAL A 73 20.46 3.15 6.75
C VAL A 73 20.85 2.11 7.80
N GLY A 74 21.39 0.97 7.35
CA GLY A 74 21.92 -0.10 8.22
C GLY A 74 20.85 -0.89 8.99
N LYS A 75 19.55 -0.68 8.71
CA LYS A 75 18.47 -1.43 9.34
C LYS A 75 18.10 -2.65 8.52
N ARG A 76 17.97 -3.78 9.22
CA ARG A 76 17.36 -5.04 8.77
C ARG A 76 16.04 -5.26 9.53
#